data_AF-A0A444XM29-F1
#
_entry.id   AF-A0A444XM29-F1
#
_cell.length_a   1.000
_cell.length_b   1.000
_cell.length_c   1.000
_cell.angle_alpha   90.00
_cell.angle_beta   90.00
_cell.angle_gamma   90.00
#
_symmetry.space_group_name_H-M   'P 1'
#
loop_
_entity.id
_entity.type
_entity.pdbx_description
1 polymer ?
#
loop_
_entity_poly.entity_id
_entity_poly.type
_entity_poly.pdbx_seq_one_letter_code
_entity_poly.pdbx_strand_id
1 'polypeptide(L)'
;MSKTRSNLDRLFLGCPIYKARQPYCKFFLWLDEHVAGVGLTETRYMGEKEFVDVEDYHGKQDIEMRITCLEKRIIALEIKKNPIGWCICVIFIVLSFAVLSCKN
;
A
#
# COMPACT_ATOMS: atom_id res chain seq x y z
N MET A 1 22.93 15.90 6.74
CA MET A 1 22.75 16.25 8.16
C MET A 1 23.74 15.43 8.97
N SER A 2 24.61 16.08 9.74
CA SER A 2 25.53 15.40 10.65
C SER A 2 24.81 14.96 11.92
N LYS A 3 25.23 13.84 12.52
CA LYS A 3 24.68 13.35 13.78
C LYS A 3 24.90 14.39 14.89
N THR A 4 23.82 14.91 15.48
CA THR A 4 23.86 15.85 16.62
C THR A 4 23.23 15.22 17.85
N ARG A 5 23.50 15.76 19.05
CA ARG A 5 22.84 15.34 20.31
C ARG A 5 21.32 15.32 20.22
N SER A 6 20.74 16.23 19.43
CA SER A 6 19.30 16.35 19.22
C SER A 6 18.70 15.36 18.21
N ASN A 7 19.51 14.67 17.41
CA ASN A 7 19.01 13.75 16.35
C ASN A 7 19.71 12.38 16.42
N LEU A 8 20.17 11.99 17.61
CA LEU A 8 21.03 10.81 17.80
C LEU A 8 20.26 9.49 17.59
N ASP A 9 18.98 9.48 17.96
CA ASP A 9 18.09 8.30 17.94
C ASP A 9 16.92 8.45 16.96
N ARG A 10 16.92 9.52 16.15
CA ARG A 10 15.86 9.76 15.18
C ARG A 10 16.09 8.93 13.92
N LEU A 11 15.03 8.23 13.49
CA LEU A 11 15.04 7.43 12.27
C LEU A 11 14.76 8.31 11.05
N PHE A 12 15.49 8.10 9.96
CA PHE A 12 15.29 8.82 8.70
C PHE A 12 15.38 7.90 7.50
N LEU A 13 14.66 8.25 6.43
CA LEU A 13 14.86 7.68 5.09
C LEU A 13 15.78 8.58 4.30
N GLY A 14 16.91 8.01 3.86
CA GLY A 14 17.85 8.67 2.97
C GLY A 14 17.73 8.14 1.53
N CYS A 15 18.41 8.82 0.61
CA CYS A 15 18.42 8.42 -0.78
C CYS A 15 19.11 7.06 -1.01
N PRO A 16 18.42 6.07 -1.61
CA PRO A 16 18.99 4.74 -1.82
C PRO A 16 20.13 4.71 -2.85
N ILE A 17 20.19 5.68 -3.76
CA ILE A 17 21.13 5.71 -4.90
C ILE A 17 22.41 6.51 -4.57
N TYR A 18 22.51 7.09 -3.37
CA TYR A 18 23.60 7.97 -2.95
C TYR A 18 25.01 7.36 -3.09
N LYS A 19 25.14 6.03 -3.07
CA LYS A 19 26.43 5.33 -3.23
C LYS A 19 26.65 4.68 -4.61
N ALA A 20 25.66 4.71 -5.50
CA ALA A 20 25.71 3.91 -6.72
C ALA A 20 26.08 4.69 -7.99
N ARG A 21 25.67 5.96 -8.16
CA ARG A 21 25.87 6.69 -9.43
C ARG A 21 25.70 8.21 -9.44
N GLN A 22 25.24 8.85 -8.36
CA GLN A 22 25.05 10.31 -8.30
C GLN A 22 25.81 10.94 -7.14
N PRO A 23 26.58 12.02 -7.36
CA PRO A 23 27.38 12.66 -6.32
C PRO A 23 26.55 13.48 -5.32
N TYR A 24 25.28 13.76 -5.64
CA TYR A 24 24.36 14.43 -4.74
C TYR A 24 22.96 13.82 -4.85
N CYS A 25 22.32 13.60 -3.71
CA CYS A 25 20.91 13.29 -3.64
C CYS A 25 20.29 14.02 -2.45
N LYS A 26 19.26 14.82 -2.71
CA LYS A 26 18.60 15.69 -1.71
C LYS A 26 17.42 15.02 -1.00
N PHE A 27 17.16 13.75 -1.28
CA PHE A 27 16.07 13.03 -0.65
C PHE A 27 16.44 12.65 0.79
N PHE A 28 15.69 13.21 1.73
CA PHE A 28 15.82 12.99 3.16
C PHE A 28 14.44 13.18 3.80
N LEU A 29 14.05 12.26 4.70
CA LEU A 29 12.77 12.31 5.39
C LEU A 29 12.91 11.82 6.84
N TRP A 30 12.42 12.59 7.81
CA TRP A 30 12.31 12.15 9.20
C TRP A 30 11.09 11.23 9.38
N LEU A 31 11.30 10.02 9.89
CA LEU A 31 10.23 9.03 10.02
C LEU A 31 9.29 9.35 11.17
N ASP A 32 9.82 9.88 12.28
CA ASP A 32 9.07 10.24 13.48
C ASP A 32 8.02 11.33 13.23
N GLU A 33 8.34 12.34 12.41
CA GLU A 33 7.42 13.41 12.04
C GLU A 33 6.22 12.89 11.23
N HIS A 34 6.44 11.89 10.38
CA HIS A 34 5.39 11.26 9.59
C HIS A 34 4.56 10.26 10.40
N VAL A 35 5.19 9.51 11.31
CA VAL A 35 4.49 8.54 12.17
C VAL A 35 3.56 9.24 13.16
N ALA A 36 3.95 10.42 13.68
CA ALA A 36 3.11 11.25 14.53
C ALA A 36 1.85 11.76 13.80
N GLY A 37 1.95 12.09 12.51
CA GLY A 37 0.81 12.52 11.70
C GLY A 37 -0.17 11.40 11.33
N VAL A 38 0.25 10.14 11.44
CA VAL A 38 -0.56 8.94 11.10
C VAL A 38 -1.17 8.28 12.35
N GLY A 39 -0.98 8.88 13.54
CA GLY A 39 -1.59 8.39 14.78
C GLY A 39 -0.99 7.08 15.32
N LEU A 40 0.24 6.74 14.94
CA LEU A 40 0.93 5.51 15.34
C LEU A 40 1.77 5.65 16.64
N THR A 41 1.61 6.76 17.36
CA THR A 41 2.60 7.25 18.34
C THR A 41 2.61 6.62 19.72
N GLU A 42 1.81 5.60 20.02
CA GLU A 42 1.77 5.09 21.41
C GLU A 42 2.55 3.80 21.69
N THR A 43 3.14 3.11 20.70
CA THR A 43 3.69 1.75 20.96
C THR A 43 5.19 1.54 20.81
N ARG A 44 6.02 2.54 20.51
CA ARG A 44 7.45 2.27 20.18
C ARG A 44 8.52 3.06 20.94
N TYR A 45 8.22 3.56 22.12
CA TYR A 45 9.24 4.08 23.06
C TYR A 45 9.37 3.18 24.30
N MET A 46 9.60 1.89 24.07
CA MET A 46 10.30 1.00 25.00
C MET A 46 11.01 0.01 24.08
N GLY A 47 12.31 0.15 23.87
CA GLY A 47 13.25 -0.26 24.90
C GLY A 47 13.65 -1.68 24.55
N GLU A 48 14.80 -1.80 23.89
CA GLU A 48 15.57 -3.01 23.69
C GLU A 48 15.51 -3.92 24.93
N LYS A 49 14.60 -4.89 24.92
CA LYS A 49 14.53 -6.01 25.84
C LYS A 49 13.75 -7.12 25.16
N GLU A 50 14.36 -8.29 25.14
CA GLU A 50 13.81 -9.55 24.65
C GLU A 50 12.32 -9.70 25.01
N PHE A 51 11.46 -9.64 23.99
CA PHE A 51 10.09 -10.16 24.06
C PHE A 51 9.94 -11.18 22.94
N VAL A 52 10.58 -12.33 23.15
CA VAL A 52 10.18 -13.55 22.49
C VAL A 52 8.74 -13.83 22.96
N ASP A 53 7.81 -13.92 22.02
CA ASP A 53 6.48 -14.59 22.12
C ASP A 53 5.19 -13.76 22.27
N VAL A 54 5.22 -12.42 22.39
CA VAL A 54 3.96 -11.60 22.49
C VAL A 54 3.65 -10.75 21.24
N GLU A 55 4.65 -10.38 20.44
CA GLU A 55 4.45 -9.62 19.20
C GLU A 55 3.77 -10.42 18.07
N ASP A 56 3.89 -11.76 18.09
CA ASP A 56 3.40 -12.60 16.99
C ASP A 56 1.86 -12.63 16.93
N TYR A 57 1.18 -12.64 18.08
CA TYR A 57 -0.29 -12.65 18.14
C TYR A 57 -0.90 -11.31 17.71
N HIS A 58 -0.32 -10.18 18.13
CA HIS A 58 -0.81 -8.85 17.75
C HIS A 58 -0.50 -8.54 16.28
N GLY A 59 0.68 -8.94 15.80
CA GLY A 59 1.03 -8.86 14.38
C GLY A 59 0.11 -9.71 13.51
N LYS A 60 -0.22 -10.92 13.96
CA LYS A 60 -1.14 -11.82 13.26
C LYS A 60 -2.54 -11.23 13.14
N GLN A 61 -3.09 -10.63 14.21
CA GLN A 61 -4.40 -9.96 14.15
C GLN A 61 -4.40 -8.74 13.21
N ASP A 62 -3.34 -7.92 13.21
CA ASP A 62 -3.20 -6.79 12.27
C ASP A 62 -3.13 -7.28 10.81
N ILE A 63 -2.37 -8.35 10.56
CA ILE A 63 -2.27 -8.96 9.23
C ILE A 63 -3.61 -9.54 8.78
N GLU A 64 -4.32 -10.27 9.65
CA GLU A 64 -5.66 -10.82 9.37
C GLU A 64 -6.69 -9.72 9.06
N MET A 65 -6.68 -8.61 9.81
CA MET A 65 -7.53 -7.45 9.54
C MET A 65 -7.22 -6.82 8.17
N ARG A 66 -5.93 -6.66 7.84
CA ARG A 66 -5.49 -6.12 6.55
C ARG A 66 -5.89 -7.02 5.38
N ILE A 67 -5.73 -8.34 5.52
CA ILE A 67 -6.17 -9.32 4.52
C ILE A 67 -7.67 -9.17 4.29
N THR A 68 -8.47 -9.16 5.35
CA THR A 68 -9.93 -9.02 5.28
C THR A 68 -10.35 -7.69 4.61
N CYS A 69 -9.64 -6.60 4.89
CA CYS A 69 -9.88 -5.30 4.26
C CYS A 69 -9.57 -5.34 2.76
N LEU A 70 -8.45 -5.95 2.38
CA LEU A 70 -8.04 -6.09 0.98
C LEU A 70 -9.00 -6.98 0.19
N GLU A 71 -9.45 -8.10 0.75
CA GLU A 71 -10.43 -8.98 0.12
C GLU A 71 -11.74 -8.26 -0.18
N LYS A 72 -12.29 -7.49 0.78
CA LYS A 72 -13.49 -6.68 0.56
C LYS A 72 -13.31 -5.66 -0.56
N ARG A 73 -12.14 -5.02 -0.63
CA ARG A 73 -11.81 -4.05 -1.69
C ARG A 73 -11.68 -4.73 -3.05
N ILE A 74 -11.09 -5.92 -3.12
CA ILE A 74 -10.99 -6.71 -4.37
C ILE A 74 -12.39 -7.06 -4.87
N ILE A 75 -13.27 -7.57 -4.00
CA ILE A 75 -14.66 -7.90 -4.37
C ILE A 75 -15.40 -6.66 -4.88
N ALA A 76 -15.29 -5.53 -4.19
CA ALA A 76 -15.90 -4.27 -4.62
C ALA A 76 -15.36 -3.81 -5.99
N LEU A 77 -14.07 -4.01 -6.25
CA LEU A 77 -13.43 -3.69 -7.52
C LEU A 77 -13.83 -4.67 -8.63
N GLU A 78 -13.99 -5.96 -8.33
CA GLU A 78 -14.45 -6.99 -9.27
C GLU A 78 -15.86 -6.66 -9.77
N ILE A 79 -16.77 -6.34 -8.84
CA ILE A 79 -18.15 -5.90 -9.14
C ILE A 79 -18.13 -4.63 -9.99
N LYS A 80 -17.23 -3.68 -9.67
CA LYS A 80 -17.12 -2.42 -10.41
C LYS A 80 -16.50 -2.58 -11.80
N LYS A 81 -15.61 -3.55 -12.01
CA LYS A 81 -14.85 -3.70 -13.26
C LYS A 81 -15.68 -4.30 -14.40
N ASN A 82 -16.74 -5.03 -14.09
CA ASN A 82 -17.44 -5.85 -15.07
C ASN A 82 -18.72 -5.31 -15.77
N PRO A 83 -19.24 -4.08 -15.53
CA PRO A 83 -20.41 -3.63 -16.30
C PRO A 83 -20.04 -3.26 -17.73
N ILE A 84 -18.85 -2.68 -17.96
CA ILE A 84 -18.45 -2.16 -19.28
C ILE A 84 -18.15 -3.31 -20.25
N GLY A 85 -17.39 -4.32 -19.81
CA GLY A 85 -17.08 -5.50 -20.64
C GLY A 85 -18.33 -6.28 -21.05
N TRP A 86 -19.26 -6.48 -20.10
CA TRP A 86 -20.53 -7.14 -20.38
C TRP A 86 -21.39 -6.36 -21.37
N CYS A 87 -21.51 -5.04 -21.20
CA CYS A 87 -22.24 -4.18 -22.14
C CYS A 87 -21.67 -4.25 -23.56
N ILE A 88 -20.34 -4.22 -23.70
CA ILE A 88 -19.67 -4.34 -25.01
C ILE A 88 -20.02 -5.68 -25.67
N CYS A 89 -19.92 -6.79 -24.94
CA CYS A 89 -20.29 -8.12 -25.46
C CYS A 89 -21.75 -8.18 -25.92
N VAL A 90 -22.69 -7.65 -25.13
CA VAL A 90 -24.11 -7.62 -25.48
C VAL A 90 -24.36 -6.80 -26.75
N ILE A 91 -23.72 -5.63 -26.88
CA ILE A 91 -23.82 -4.78 -28.07
C ILE A 91 -23.33 -5.53 -29.31
N PHE A 92 -22.18 -6.21 -29.24
CA PHE A 92 -21.65 -7.00 -30.36
C PHE A 92 -22.59 -8.14 -30.78
N ILE A 93 -23.21 -8.83 -29.81
CA ILE A 93 -24.17 -9.90 -30.09
C ILE A 93 -25.39 -9.35 -30.83
N VAL A 94 -25.99 -8.26 -30.33
CA VAL A 94 -27.16 -7.62 -30.96
C VAL A 94 -26.85 -7.14 -32.38
N LEU A 95 -25.70 -6.50 -32.59
CA LEU A 95 -25.27 -6.05 -33.92
C LEU A 95 -25.09 -7.23 -34.88
N SER A 96 -24.51 -8.34 -34.41
CA SER A 96 -24.31 -9.54 -35.23
C SER A 96 -25.63 -10.14 -35.68
N PHE A 97 -26.62 -10.24 -34.79
CA PHE A 97 -27.97 -10.70 -35.15
C PHE A 97 -28.68 -9.75 -36.12
N ALA A 98 -28.59 -8.44 -35.93
CA ALA A 98 -29.18 -7.46 -36.84
C ALA A 98 -28.61 -7.58 -38.26
N VAL A 99 -27.27 -7.69 -38.38
CA VAL A 99 -26.59 -7.87 -39.67
C VAL A 99 -26.99 -9.19 -40.33
N LEU A 100 -27.11 -10.27 -39.57
CA LEU A 100 -27.51 -11.58 -40.09
C LEU A 100 -28.97 -11.56 -40.59
N SER A 101 -29.87 -10.94 -39.84
CA SER A 101 -31.29 -10.78 -40.21
C SER A 101 -31.52 -9.87 -41.41
N CYS A 102 -30.65 -8.88 -41.66
CA CYS A 102 -30.72 -8.05 -42.87
C CYS A 102 -30.16 -8.74 -44.12
N LYS A 103 -29.46 -9.88 -43.96
CA LYS A 103 -28.81 -10.60 -45.06
C LYS A 103 -29.63 -11.80 -45.56
N ASN A 104 -30.70 -12.15 -44.84
CA ASN A 104 -31.67 -13.19 -45.18
C ASN A 104 -32.94 -12.55 -45.76
#